data_AF-A0A133U9C7-F1
#
_entry.id   AF-A0A133U9C7-F1
#
_cell.length_a   1.000
_cell.length_b   1.000
_cell.length_c   1.000
_cell.angle_alpha   90.00
_cell.angle_beta   90.00
_cell.angle_gamma   90.00
#
_symmetry.space_group_name_H-M   'P 1'
#
loop_
_entity.id
_entity.type
_entity.pdbx_description
1 polymer ?
#
loop_
_entity_poly.entity_id
_entity_poly.type
_entity_poly.pdbx_seq_one_letter_code
_entity_poly.pdbx_strand_id
1 'polypeptide(L)'
;MSEEDILNEIAERVKELENGDKLESLINEAISQDIPVEKISEEGLRKGLSIVGDRYESGSYFLAELSYAGEIVTEGMEVLKPYLQDSEEDISGKMVLGTVEGDIHDIGKNIVKMLLVSRGWQVQDLGVDVPPAEFVEAIKEYEPDVVGMSALLTT
;
A
#
# COMPACT_ATOMS: atom_id res chain seq x y z
N MET A 1 -7.42 -10.60 24.24
CA MET A 1 -5.94 -10.66 24.17
C MET A 1 -5.39 -9.34 24.71
N SER A 2 -4.09 -9.17 24.97
CA SER A 2 -3.56 -7.81 25.21
C SER A 2 -3.50 -7.01 23.89
N GLU A 3 -3.40 -5.69 23.96
CA GLU A 3 -3.21 -4.82 22.78
C GLU A 3 -2.03 -5.30 21.92
N GLU A 4 -0.89 -5.56 22.56
CA GLU A 4 0.33 -6.02 21.89
C GLU A 4 0.15 -7.40 21.24
N ASP A 5 -0.59 -8.32 21.87
CA ASP A 5 -0.87 -9.63 21.30
C ASP A 5 -1.70 -9.53 20.02
N ILE A 6 -2.70 -8.66 19.98
CA ILE A 6 -3.59 -8.49 18.81
C ILE A 6 -2.82 -7.87 17.65
N LEU A 7 -2.05 -6.81 17.91
CA LEU A 7 -1.24 -6.16 16.88
C LEU A 7 -0.18 -7.11 16.31
N ASN A 8 0.48 -7.89 17.16
CA ASN A 8 1.43 -8.89 16.71
C ASN A 8 0.76 -10.02 15.91
N GLU A 9 -0.43 -10.48 16.30
CA GLU A 9 -1.18 -11.48 15.53
C GLU A 9 -1.58 -10.93 14.15
N ILE A 10 -2.01 -9.67 14.05
CA ILE A 10 -2.29 -9.01 12.76
C ILE A 10 -1.02 -8.99 11.89
N ALA A 11 0.12 -8.56 12.45
CA ALA A 11 1.39 -8.53 11.73
C ALA A 11 1.82 -9.94 11.29
N GLU A 12 1.62 -10.95 12.13
CA GLU A 12 1.94 -12.36 11.85
C GLU A 12 1.11 -12.89 10.67
N ARG A 13 -0.18 -12.56 10.61
CA ARG A 13 -1.07 -12.94 9.50
C ARG A 13 -0.57 -12.41 8.17
N VAL A 14 -0.25 -11.11 8.11
CA VAL A 14 0.32 -10.49 6.91
C VAL A 14 1.65 -11.14 6.54
N LYS A 15 2.51 -11.38 7.54
CA LYS A 15 3.83 -11.99 7.35
C LYS A 15 3.76 -13.40 6.76
N GLU A 16 2.81 -14.21 7.22
CA GLU A 16 2.59 -15.59 6.77
C GLU A 16 1.60 -15.68 5.59
N LEU A 17 1.22 -14.54 5.01
CA LEU A 17 0.34 -14.44 3.84
C LEU A 17 -1.05 -15.05 4.08
N GLU A 18 -1.53 -14.99 5.32
CA GLU A 18 -2.83 -15.48 5.73
C GLU A 18 -3.88 -14.36 5.68
N ASN A 19 -4.82 -14.46 4.75
CA ASN A 19 -5.92 -13.50 4.60
C ASN A 19 -7.29 -14.11 4.94
N GLY A 20 -8.36 -13.33 4.75
CA GLY A 20 -9.76 -13.73 4.92
C GLY A 20 -10.37 -13.35 6.27
N ASP A 21 -11.53 -13.95 6.59
CA ASP A 21 -12.42 -13.58 7.71
C ASP A 21 -11.70 -13.39 9.06
N LYS A 22 -10.58 -14.08 9.28
CA LYS A 22 -9.80 -13.98 10.52
C LYS A 22 -9.04 -12.67 10.65
N LEU A 23 -8.45 -12.14 9.57
CA LEU A 23 -7.76 -10.85 9.62
C LEU A 23 -8.76 -9.74 9.90
N GLU A 24 -9.88 -9.73 9.20
CA GLU A 24 -10.97 -8.79 9.44
C GLU A 24 -11.52 -8.89 10.88
N SER A 25 -11.69 -10.11 11.39
CA SER A 25 -12.11 -10.33 12.78
C SER A 25 -11.10 -9.76 13.80
N LEU A 26 -9.79 -9.90 13.56
CA LEU A 26 -8.75 -9.35 14.44
C LEU A 26 -8.72 -7.82 14.41
N ILE A 27 -8.88 -7.24 13.22
CA ILE A 27 -8.98 -5.79 13.06
C ILE A 27 -10.21 -5.25 13.80
N ASN A 28 -11.37 -5.88 13.62
CA ASN A 28 -12.59 -5.50 14.33
C ASN A 28 -12.49 -5.71 15.85
N GLU A 29 -11.81 -6.77 16.30
CA GLU A 29 -11.51 -6.97 17.72
C GLU A 29 -10.65 -5.83 18.26
N ALA A 30 -9.59 -5.44 17.55
CA ALA A 30 -8.73 -4.33 17.94
C ALA A 30 -9.51 -3.02 18.07
N ILE A 31 -10.36 -2.70 17.08
CA ILE A 31 -11.25 -1.54 17.12
C ILE A 31 -12.19 -1.60 18.33
N SER A 32 -12.78 -2.77 18.62
CA SER A 32 -13.69 -2.96 19.76
C SER A 32 -13.03 -2.78 21.13
N GLN A 33 -11.71 -2.84 21.19
CA GLN A 33 -10.89 -2.61 22.39
C GLN A 33 -10.35 -1.19 22.47
N ASP A 34 -10.85 -0.27 21.63
CA ASP A 34 -10.41 1.13 21.56
C ASP A 34 -8.91 1.27 21.24
N ILE A 35 -8.31 0.29 20.54
CA ILE A 35 -6.95 0.40 20.03
C ILE A 35 -6.94 1.47 18.92
N PRO A 36 -6.05 2.48 18.97
CA PRO A 36 -5.99 3.51 17.94
C PRO A 36 -5.81 2.93 16.54
N VAL A 37 -6.57 3.44 15.57
CA VAL A 37 -6.56 2.95 14.17
C VAL A 37 -5.17 3.10 13.56
N GLU A 38 -4.48 4.18 13.89
CA GLU A 38 -3.12 4.47 13.45
C GLU A 38 -2.17 3.35 13.91
N LYS A 39 -2.30 2.90 15.17
CA LYS A 39 -1.52 1.76 15.68
C LYS A 39 -1.85 0.46 14.97
N ILE A 40 -3.12 0.18 14.70
CA ILE A 40 -3.52 -1.04 13.96
C ILE A 40 -2.87 -1.04 12.56
N SER A 41 -2.90 0.12 11.89
CA SER A 41 -2.31 0.28 10.56
C SER A 41 -0.77 0.17 10.58
N GLU A 42 -0.08 0.84 11.50
CA GLU A 42 1.38 0.91 11.58
C GLU A 42 2.00 -0.35 12.20
N GLU A 43 1.56 -0.71 13.40
CA GLU A 43 2.15 -1.78 14.20
C GLU A 43 1.58 -3.16 13.86
N GLY A 44 0.39 -3.22 13.27
CA GLY A 44 -0.20 -4.46 12.76
C GLY A 44 0.12 -4.66 11.28
N LEU A 45 -0.62 -3.97 10.41
CA LEU A 45 -0.61 -4.23 8.97
C LEU A 45 0.75 -3.89 8.31
N ARG A 46 1.23 -2.65 8.46
CA ARG A 46 2.46 -2.16 7.81
C ARG A 46 3.71 -2.84 8.38
N LYS A 47 3.74 -3.15 9.67
CA LYS A 47 4.79 -3.98 10.29
C LYS A 47 4.89 -5.35 9.62
N GLY A 48 3.76 -6.03 9.41
CA GLY A 48 3.72 -7.31 8.69
C GLY A 48 4.27 -7.19 7.26
N LEU A 49 3.85 -6.17 6.52
CA LEU A 49 4.36 -5.90 5.18
C LEU A 49 5.86 -5.59 5.14
N SER A 50 6.37 -4.87 6.15
CA SER A 50 7.81 -4.57 6.25
C SER A 50 8.63 -5.85 6.38
N ILE A 51 8.17 -6.81 7.20
CA ILE A 51 8.85 -8.10 7.37
C ILE A 51 8.84 -8.90 6.07
N VAL A 52 7.74 -8.85 5.31
CA VAL A 52 7.68 -9.44 3.96
C VAL A 52 8.67 -8.77 3.02
N GLY A 53 8.82 -7.44 3.10
CA GLY A 53 9.86 -6.68 2.40
C GLY A 53 11.27 -7.20 2.71
N ASP A 54 11.60 -7.39 3.99
CA ASP A 54 12.90 -7.95 4.40
C ASP A 54 13.10 -9.39 3.88
N ARG A 55 12.03 -10.21 3.89
CA ARG A 55 12.06 -11.57 3.31
C ARG A 55 12.28 -11.53 1.80
N TYR A 56 11.72 -10.56 1.09
CA TYR A 56 11.97 -10.36 -0.33
C TYR A 56 13.42 -9.93 -0.60
N GLU A 57 13.94 -8.94 0.15
CA GLU A 57 15.33 -8.47 0.00
C GLU A 57 16.37 -9.55 0.28
N SER A 58 16.12 -10.40 1.28
CA SER A 58 16.97 -11.55 1.60
C SER A 58 16.86 -12.71 0.61
N GLY A 59 15.93 -12.67 -0.35
CA GLY A 59 15.65 -13.75 -1.29
C GLY A 59 14.89 -14.94 -0.69
N SER A 60 14.34 -14.79 0.51
CA SER A 60 13.50 -15.82 1.15
C SER A 60 12.10 -15.85 0.56
N TYR A 61 11.56 -14.69 0.17
CA TYR A 61 10.29 -14.52 -0.53
C TYR A 61 10.55 -13.99 -1.95
N PHE A 62 9.64 -14.27 -2.88
CA PHE A 62 9.69 -13.75 -4.24
C PHE A 62 8.71 -12.59 -4.42
N LEU A 63 8.66 -12.08 -5.65
CA LEU A 63 7.78 -10.97 -6.00
C LEU A 63 6.31 -11.30 -5.82
N ALA A 64 5.91 -12.57 -6.02
CA ALA A 64 4.53 -13.00 -5.86
C ALA A 64 4.08 -12.85 -4.40
N GLU A 65 4.91 -13.25 -3.44
CA GLU A 65 4.63 -13.11 -2.02
C GLU A 65 4.61 -11.64 -1.58
N LEU A 66 5.53 -10.82 -2.09
CA LEU A 66 5.54 -9.38 -1.82
C LEU A 66 4.28 -8.68 -2.33
N SER A 67 3.88 -8.99 -3.57
CA SER A 67 2.65 -8.46 -4.15
C SER A 67 1.42 -8.89 -3.35
N TYR A 68 1.34 -10.19 -3.02
CA TYR A 68 0.20 -10.71 -2.26
C TYR A 68 0.11 -10.11 -0.85
N ALA A 69 1.23 -9.93 -0.14
CA ALA A 69 1.22 -9.23 1.15
C ALA A 69 0.72 -7.78 1.04
N GLY A 70 1.05 -7.08 -0.05
CA GLY A 70 0.55 -5.74 -0.33
C GLY A 70 -0.97 -5.71 -0.54
N GLU A 71 -1.53 -6.73 -1.21
CA GLU A 71 -2.99 -6.90 -1.34
C GLU A 71 -3.66 -7.12 0.03
N ILE A 72 -3.11 -8.01 0.87
CA ILE A 72 -3.63 -8.27 2.22
C ILE A 72 -3.66 -7.00 3.07
N VAL A 73 -2.59 -6.19 3.02
CA VAL A 73 -2.56 -4.91 3.74
C VAL A 73 -3.58 -3.94 3.19
N THR A 74 -3.77 -3.90 1.87
CA THR A 74 -4.78 -3.05 1.22
C THR A 74 -6.19 -3.42 1.70
N GLU A 75 -6.52 -4.71 1.71
CA GLU A 75 -7.80 -5.22 2.25
C GLU A 75 -7.98 -4.84 3.73
N GLY A 76 -6.93 -4.99 4.55
CA GLY A 76 -6.98 -4.57 5.96
C GLY A 76 -7.19 -3.07 6.14
N MET A 77 -6.56 -2.25 5.29
CA MET A 77 -6.77 -0.80 5.30
C MET A 77 -8.19 -0.40 4.87
N GLU A 78 -8.84 -1.17 3.98
CA GLU A 78 -10.24 -0.95 3.61
C GLU A 78 -11.19 -1.16 4.80
N VAL A 79 -10.90 -2.12 5.69
CA VAL A 79 -11.65 -2.33 6.95
C VAL A 79 -11.48 -1.14 7.90
N LEU A 80 -10.28 -0.56 7.96
CA LEU A 80 -9.98 0.60 8.82
C LEU A 80 -10.57 1.91 8.29
N LYS A 81 -10.81 1.99 6.97
CA LYS A 81 -11.23 3.22 6.27
C LYS A 81 -12.42 3.97 6.90
N PRO A 82 -13.50 3.32 7.37
CA PRO A 82 -14.62 4.03 8.01
C PRO A 82 -14.28 4.64 9.37
N TYR A 83 -13.17 4.22 9.98
CA TYR A 83 -12.74 4.62 11.32
C TYR A 83 -11.58 5.62 11.30
N LEU A 84 -10.86 5.69 10.18
CA LEU A 84 -9.94 6.79 9.90
C LEU A 84 -10.77 8.08 9.85
N GLN A 85 -10.39 9.09 10.62
CA GLN A 85 -10.96 10.41 10.45
C GLN A 85 -10.55 10.92 9.05
N ASP A 86 -11.39 11.69 8.36
CA ASP A 86 -11.01 12.43 7.15
C ASP A 86 -10.00 13.53 7.52
N SER A 87 -8.88 13.14 8.10
CA SER A 87 -7.78 14.01 8.45
C SER A 87 -6.83 14.04 7.26
N GLU A 88 -6.55 15.23 6.75
CA GLU A 88 -5.43 15.42 5.80
C GLU A 88 -4.09 14.99 6.42
N GLU A 89 -4.04 14.81 7.75
CA GLU A 89 -2.89 14.36 8.53
C GLU A 89 -2.51 12.89 8.29
N ASP A 90 -3.41 12.05 7.74
CA ASP A 90 -3.13 10.63 7.45
C ASP A 90 -2.55 10.39 6.04
N ILE A 91 -2.45 11.43 5.20
CA ILE A 91 -1.87 11.30 3.85
C ILE A 91 -0.34 11.38 3.94
N SER A 92 0.32 10.23 3.75
CA SER A 92 1.80 10.14 3.74
C SER A 92 2.45 10.92 2.58
N GLY A 93 1.69 11.18 1.52
CA GLY A 93 2.13 11.94 0.34
C GLY A 93 1.22 11.69 -0.87
N LYS A 94 1.31 12.58 -1.86
CA LYS A 94 0.62 12.49 -3.15
C LYS A 94 1.61 12.18 -4.26
N MET A 95 1.25 11.24 -5.13
CA MET A 95 2.05 10.88 -6.29
C MET A 95 1.21 10.89 -7.58
N VAL A 96 1.76 11.46 -8.64
CA VAL A 96 1.36 11.15 -10.03
C VAL A 96 2.26 10.03 -10.54
N LEU A 97 1.68 8.99 -11.12
CA LEU A 97 2.41 7.82 -11.62
C LEU A 97 1.93 7.45 -13.02
N GLY A 98 2.82 7.09 -13.94
CA GLY A 98 2.42 6.61 -15.26
C GLY A 98 3.55 5.90 -16.00
N THR A 99 3.21 5.06 -16.98
CA THR A 99 4.19 4.51 -17.93
C THR A 99 4.30 5.47 -19.11
N VAL A 100 5.53 5.81 -19.50
CA VAL A 100 5.81 6.85 -20.50
C VAL A 100 5.28 6.50 -21.90
N GLU A 101 5.12 7.52 -22.74
CA GLU A 101 4.73 7.40 -24.15
C GLU A 101 5.55 6.33 -24.89
N GLY A 102 4.86 5.48 -25.65
CA GLY A 102 5.42 4.37 -26.40
C GLY A 102 5.69 3.11 -25.58
N ASP A 103 5.45 3.13 -24.26
CA ASP A 103 5.67 1.99 -23.38
C ASP A 103 4.38 1.53 -22.69
N ILE A 104 4.14 0.22 -22.72
CA ILE A 104 2.93 -0.44 -22.19
C ILE A 104 3.21 -1.30 -20.96
N HIS A 105 4.47 -1.40 -20.52
CA HIS A 105 4.83 -2.26 -19.40
C HIS A 105 4.46 -1.59 -18.08
N ASP A 106 3.63 -2.26 -17.29
CA ASP A 106 3.02 -1.68 -16.09
C ASP A 106 3.19 -2.52 -14.82
N ILE A 107 3.67 -3.77 -14.92
CA ILE A 107 3.78 -4.67 -13.76
C ILE A 107 4.57 -4.00 -12.63
N GLY A 108 5.76 -3.47 -12.93
CA GLY A 108 6.59 -2.77 -11.94
C GLY A 108 5.92 -1.51 -11.39
N LYS A 109 5.26 -0.73 -12.26
CA LYS A 109 4.49 0.47 -11.87
C LYS A 109 3.37 0.12 -10.91
N ASN A 110 2.59 -0.91 -11.20
CA ASN A 110 1.45 -1.35 -10.40
C ASN A 110 1.89 -1.88 -9.02
N ILE A 111 3.05 -2.55 -8.94
CA ILE A 111 3.66 -2.96 -7.66
C ILE A 111 4.04 -1.73 -6.83
N VAL A 112 4.69 -0.73 -7.43
CA VAL A 112 5.03 0.53 -6.75
C VAL A 112 3.78 1.22 -6.23
N LYS A 113 2.74 1.34 -7.06
CA LYS A 113 1.44 1.91 -6.67
C LYS A 113 0.85 1.19 -5.46
N MET A 114 0.75 -0.14 -5.52
CA MET A 114 0.20 -0.96 -4.43
C MET A 114 0.97 -0.75 -3.12
N LEU A 115 2.30 -0.79 -3.17
CA LEU A 115 3.15 -0.60 -1.99
C LEU A 115 3.12 0.81 -1.40
N LEU A 116 2.79 1.81 -2.21
CA LEU A 116 2.60 3.20 -1.76
C LEU A 116 1.22 3.37 -1.12
N VAL A 117 0.16 2.87 -1.76
CA VAL A 117 -1.21 2.92 -1.23
C VAL A 117 -1.31 2.17 0.11
N SER A 118 -0.67 1.01 0.24
CA SER A 118 -0.61 0.27 1.51
C SER A 118 0.09 1.06 2.64
N ARG A 119 0.91 2.05 2.28
CA ARG A 119 1.57 2.99 3.20
C ARG A 119 0.87 4.35 3.32
N GLY A 120 -0.38 4.46 2.88
CA GLY A 120 -1.20 5.67 3.03
C GLY A 120 -0.88 6.78 2.02
N TRP A 121 -0.17 6.47 0.93
CA TRP A 121 -0.02 7.43 -0.16
C TRP A 121 -1.27 7.50 -1.02
N GLN A 122 -1.57 8.70 -1.51
CA GLN A 122 -2.53 8.88 -2.58
C GLN A 122 -1.79 8.85 -3.91
N VAL A 123 -2.20 7.96 -4.81
CA VAL A 123 -1.54 7.77 -6.11
C VAL A 123 -2.53 7.98 -7.24
N GLN A 124 -2.35 9.04 -8.02
CA GLN A 124 -3.02 9.24 -9.29
C GLN A 124 -2.22 8.53 -10.39
N ASP A 125 -2.73 7.38 -10.83
CA ASP A 125 -2.12 6.56 -11.87
C ASP A 125 -2.73 6.90 -13.23
N LEU A 126 -1.91 7.46 -14.12
CA LEU A 126 -2.26 7.87 -15.48
C LEU A 126 -2.33 6.69 -16.46
N GLY A 127 -1.95 5.47 -16.03
CA GLY A 127 -1.99 4.30 -16.89
C GLY A 127 -0.68 4.10 -17.66
N VAL A 128 -0.80 3.73 -18.94
CA VAL A 128 0.34 3.41 -19.81
C VAL A 128 0.28 4.21 -21.11
N ASP A 129 1.39 4.27 -21.84
CA ASP A 129 1.50 5.04 -23.09
C ASP A 129 1.12 6.53 -22.88
N VAL A 130 1.59 7.11 -21.77
CA VAL A 130 1.15 8.44 -21.33
C VAL A 130 2.03 9.54 -21.94
N PRO A 131 1.48 10.46 -22.75
CA PRO A 131 2.24 11.54 -23.34
C PRO A 131 2.70 12.55 -22.28
N PRO A 132 3.85 13.23 -22.47
CA PRO A 132 4.36 14.21 -21.50
C PRO A 132 3.37 15.32 -21.14
N ALA A 133 2.50 15.71 -22.09
CA ALA A 133 1.48 16.73 -21.86
C ALA A 133 0.46 16.30 -20.79
N GLU A 134 0.10 15.02 -20.74
CA GLU A 134 -0.86 14.50 -19.75
C GLU A 134 -0.26 14.48 -18.35
N PHE A 135 1.03 14.12 -18.21
CA PHE A 135 1.75 14.30 -16.94
C PHE A 135 1.74 15.76 -16.47
N VAL A 136 2.00 16.71 -17.38
CA VAL A 136 2.02 18.14 -17.04
C VAL A 136 0.66 18.63 -16.54
N GLU A 137 -0.43 18.21 -17.18
CA GLU A 137 -1.77 18.58 -16.71
C GLU A 137 -2.11 17.91 -15.37
N ALA A 138 -1.81 16.62 -15.21
CA ALA A 138 -2.01 15.92 -13.94
C ALA A 138 -1.23 16.57 -12.79
N ILE A 139 0.01 17.00 -13.01
CA ILE A 139 0.82 17.70 -11.99
C ILE A 139 0.16 19.02 -11.57
N LYS A 140 -0.38 19.78 -12.53
CA LYS A 140 -1.06 21.05 -12.23
C LYS A 140 -2.38 20.87 -11.49
N GLU A 141 -3.13 19.82 -11.81
CA GLU A 141 -4.45 19.57 -11.22
C GLU A 141 -4.36 18.88 -9.86
N TYR A 142 -3.44 17.93 -9.71
CA TYR A 142 -3.35 17.08 -8.53
C TYR A 142 -2.32 17.56 -7.50
N GLU A 143 -1.41 18.45 -7.90
CA GLU A 143 -0.35 19.01 -7.06
C GLU A 143 0.41 17.93 -6.26
N PRO A 144 1.01 16.91 -6.92
CA PRO A 144 1.69 15.83 -6.24
C PRO A 144 3.02 16.27 -5.60
N ASP A 145 3.42 15.59 -4.52
CA ASP A 145 4.75 15.72 -3.93
C ASP A 145 5.82 15.04 -4.80
N VAL A 146 5.45 13.95 -5.49
CA VAL A 146 6.35 13.14 -6.30
C VAL A 146 5.71 12.79 -7.64
N VAL A 147 6.51 12.81 -8.71
CA VAL A 147 6.13 12.29 -10.03
C VAL A 147 6.94 11.04 -10.32
N GLY A 148 6.26 9.91 -10.52
CA GLY A 148 6.84 8.64 -10.92
C GLY A 148 6.60 8.37 -12.40
N MET A 149 7.67 8.01 -13.12
CA MET A 149 7.59 7.60 -14.53
C MET A 149 8.17 6.20 -14.66
N SER A 150 7.41 5.28 -15.25
CA SER A 150 7.84 3.92 -15.56
C SER A 150 8.25 3.80 -17.03
N ALA A 151 9.40 3.17 -17.27
CA ALA A 151 9.91 2.85 -18.59
C ALA A 151 10.70 1.54 -18.51
N LEU A 152 10.40 0.60 -19.40
CA LEU A 152 11.14 -0.64 -19.61
C LEU A 152 11.84 -0.63 -20.98
N LEU A 153 11.19 -0.07 -21.99
CA LEU A 153 11.75 0.05 -23.32
C LEU A 153 12.74 1.23 -23.37
N THR A 154 13.83 1.04 -24.10
CA THR A 154 14.68 2.16 -24.50
C THR A 154 13.95 2.93 -25.60
N THR A 155 13.60 4.19 -25.33
CA THR A 155 13.07 5.14 -26.32
C THR A 155 14.06 5.42 -27.43
#